data_AF-A0A950V7D5-F1
#
_entry.id   AF-A0A950V7D5-F1
#
_cell.length_a   1.000
_cell.length_b   1.000
_cell.length_c   1.000
_cell.angle_alpha   90.00
_cell.angle_beta   90.00
_cell.angle_gamma   90.00
#
_symmetry.space_group_name_H-M   'P 1'
#
loop_
_entity.id
_entity.type
_entity.pdbx_description
1 polymer ?
#
loop_
_entity_poly.entity_id
_entity_poly.type
_entity_poly.pdbx_seq_one_letter_code
_entity_poly.pdbx_strand_id
1 'polypeptide(L)'
;MCTPSSTRRTLRVNWYENVREQVRKLSRTKEFATARRARNKIEALFSELRNQVRLRKVRLRGLRNAKEQFTLAAPAQNVKRLIRFLNQPKRPVVGMA
;
A
#
# COMPACT_ATOMS: atom_id res chain seq x y z
N MET A 1 4.18 14.12 -44.79
CA MET A 1 3.05 15.04 -45.00
C MET A 1 2.73 15.73 -43.68
N CYS A 2 3.33 16.89 -43.42
CA CYS A 2 2.94 17.75 -42.29
C CYS A 2 1.80 18.65 -42.77
N THR A 3 0.57 18.38 -42.34
CA THR A 3 -0.56 19.28 -42.55
C THR A 3 -0.78 20.14 -41.30
N PRO A 4 -0.97 21.47 -41.44
CA PRO A 4 -1.34 22.32 -40.32
C PRO A 4 -2.83 22.09 -40.02
N SER A 5 -3.12 21.11 -39.18
CA SER A 5 -4.48 20.88 -38.69
C SER A 5 -4.95 22.15 -37.96
N SER A 6 -5.97 22.81 -38.52
CA SER A 6 -6.60 24.05 -38.04
C SER A 6 -7.36 23.90 -36.72
N THR A 7 -7.38 22.70 -36.14
CA THR A 7 -8.04 22.44 -34.85
C THR A 7 -7.09 22.82 -33.72
N ARG A 8 -7.30 24.00 -33.15
CA ARG A 8 -6.60 24.49 -31.96
C ARG A 8 -6.76 23.47 -30.82
N ARG A 9 -5.73 22.66 -30.54
CA ARG A 9 -5.74 21.71 -29.41
C ARG A 9 -5.60 22.50 -28.10
N THR A 10 -6.69 22.67 -27.37
CA THR A 10 -6.64 23.29 -26.04
C THR A 10 -6.15 22.28 -25.00
N LEU A 11 -4.99 22.55 -24.41
CA LEU A 11 -4.50 21.82 -23.25
C LEU A 11 -5.10 22.43 -21.98
N ARG A 12 -5.97 21.68 -21.30
CA ARG A 12 -6.45 22.06 -19.96
C ARG A 12 -5.49 21.50 -18.93
N VAL A 13 -4.65 22.36 -18.37
CA VAL A 13 -3.72 22.03 -17.30
C VAL A 13 -4.37 22.32 -15.95
N ASN A 14 -4.19 21.43 -14.98
CA ASN A 14 -4.70 21.63 -13.63
C ASN A 14 -3.90 22.73 -12.91
N TRP A 15 -4.54 23.52 -12.05
CA TRP A 15 -3.87 24.55 -11.25
C TRP A 15 -2.67 24.03 -10.44
N TYR A 16 -2.75 22.79 -9.95
CA TYR A 16 -1.70 22.12 -9.17
C TYR A 16 -0.77 21.25 -10.02
N GLU A 17 -0.70 21.46 -11.34
CA GLU A 17 0.12 20.60 -12.20
C GLU A 17 1.61 20.68 -11.83
N ASN A 18 2.09 21.82 -11.34
CA ASN A 18 3.44 21.98 -10.82
C ASN A 18 3.74 21.00 -9.67
N VAL A 19 2.84 20.87 -8.70
CA VAL A 19 2.97 19.92 -7.58
C VAL A 19 2.88 18.48 -8.09
N ARG A 20 1.97 18.20 -9.02
CA ARG A 20 1.83 16.87 -9.62
C ARG A 20 3.09 16.45 -10.37
N GLU A 21 3.71 17.37 -11.11
CA GLU A 21 4.95 17.11 -11.83
C GLU A 21 6.10 16.80 -10.86
N GLN A 22 6.21 17.55 -9.75
CA GLN A 22 7.17 17.25 -8.68
C GLN A 22 6.94 15.86 -8.09
N VAL A 23 5.69 15.50 -7.79
CA VAL A 23 5.33 14.16 -7.28
C VAL A 23 5.67 13.07 -8.30
N ARG A 24 5.44 13.30 -9.60
CA ARG A 24 5.84 12.36 -10.67
C ARG A 24 7.35 12.21 -10.80
N LYS A 25 8.12 13.28 -10.59
CA LYS A 25 9.59 13.22 -10.56
C LYS A 25 10.05 12.39 -9.37
N LEU A 26 9.49 12.63 -8.19
CA LEU A 26 9.78 11.85 -6.97
C LEU A 26 9.39 10.38 -7.12
N SER A 27 8.27 10.06 -7.77
CA SER A 27 7.82 8.67 -7.91
C SER A 27 8.72 7.79 -8.78
N ARG A 28 9.58 8.40 -9.60
CA ARG A 28 10.56 7.71 -10.46
C ARG A 28 11.87 7.39 -9.74
N THR A 29 12.06 7.89 -8.52
CA THR A 29 13.29 7.67 -7.75
C THR A 29 13.34 6.25 -7.17
N LYS A 30 14.56 5.73 -6.95
CA LYS A 30 14.75 4.40 -6.37
C LYS A 30 14.31 4.36 -4.91
N GLU A 31 14.50 5.46 -4.20
CA GLU A 31 14.11 5.71 -2.81
C GLU A 31 12.59 5.65 -2.66
N PHE A 32 11.85 6.23 -3.62
CA PHE A 32 10.40 6.09 -3.62
C PHE A 32 9.96 4.64 -3.84
N ALA A 33 10.65 3.89 -4.71
CA ALA A 33 10.31 2.48 -4.93
C ALA A 33 10.51 1.63 -3.67
N THR A 34 11.58 1.86 -2.89
CA THR A 34 11.80 1.16 -1.62
C THR A 34 10.76 1.56 -0.58
N ALA A 35 10.48 2.86 -0.41
CA ALA A 35 9.44 3.36 0.47
C ALA A 35 8.05 2.81 0.11
N ARG A 36 7.71 2.76 -1.19
CA ARG A 36 6.45 2.19 -1.68
C ARG A 36 6.32 0.72 -1.33
N ARG A 37 7.38 -0.08 -1.51
CA ARG A 37 7.37 -1.50 -1.12
C ARG A 37 7.16 -1.67 0.39
N ALA A 38 7.81 -0.84 1.22
CA ALA A 38 7.60 -0.85 2.67
C ALA A 38 6.15 -0.49 3.04
N ARG A 39 5.60 0.56 2.44
CA ARG A 39 4.20 0.97 2.63
C ARG A 39 3.22 -0.13 2.23
N ASN A 40 3.43 -0.78 1.08
CA ASN A 40 2.55 -1.86 0.63
C ASN A 40 2.51 -3.05 1.63
N LYS A 41 3.63 -3.36 2.30
CA LYS A 41 3.65 -4.37 3.37
C LYS A 41 2.75 -3.96 4.55
N ILE A 42 2.83 -2.69 4.94
CA ILE A 42 2.02 -2.11 6.02
C ILE A 42 0.54 -2.06 5.62
N GLU A 43 0.22 -1.60 4.41
CA GLU A 43 -1.16 -1.55 3.90
C GLU A 43 -1.80 -2.94 3.84
N ALA A 44 -1.04 -3.95 3.43
CA ALA A 44 -1.49 -5.35 3.46
C ALA A 44 -1.78 -5.83 4.90
N LEU A 45 -0.94 -5.46 5.87
CA LEU A 45 -1.18 -5.73 7.29
C LEU A 45 -2.49 -5.08 7.76
N PHE A 46 -2.71 -3.80 7.46
CA PHE A 46 -3.95 -3.10 7.84
C PHE A 46 -5.19 -3.67 7.15
N SER A 47 -5.08 -4.08 5.90
CA SER A 47 -6.18 -4.74 5.17
C SER A 47 -6.59 -6.05 5.83
N GLU A 48 -5.62 -6.88 6.20
CA GLU A 48 -5.87 -8.13 6.93
C GLU A 48 -6.51 -7.85 8.30
N LEU A 49 -6.00 -6.86 9.03
CA LEU A 49 -6.51 -6.48 10.33
C LEU A 49 -7.99 -6.00 10.24
N ARG A 50 -8.33 -5.21 9.21
CA ARG A 50 -9.71 -4.79 8.92
C ARG A 50 -10.63 -5.95 8.54
N ASN A 51 -10.17 -6.83 7.64
CA ASN A 51 -11.03 -7.82 6.99
C ASN A 51 -11.11 -9.14 7.75
N GLN A 52 -10.01 -9.56 8.37
CA GLN A 52 -9.88 -10.86 9.02
C GLN A 52 -9.96 -10.78 10.55
N VAL A 53 -9.29 -9.79 11.16
CA VAL A 53 -9.35 -9.53 12.62
C VAL A 53 -10.59 -8.70 12.98
N ARG A 54 -11.38 -8.29 11.98
CA ARG A 54 -12.64 -7.54 12.10
C ARG A 54 -12.51 -6.18 12.82
N LEU A 55 -11.30 -5.61 12.92
CA LEU A 55 -11.09 -4.25 13.45
C LEU A 55 -11.42 -3.21 12.36
N ARG A 56 -12.69 -3.12 11.98
CA ARG A 56 -13.17 -2.17 10.95
C ARG A 56 -13.38 -0.76 11.47
N LYS A 57 -13.66 -0.63 12.77
CA LYS A 57 -13.91 0.63 13.46
C LYS A 57 -13.13 0.59 14.76
N VAL A 58 -12.42 1.66 15.05
CA VAL A 58 -11.73 1.83 16.34
C VAL A 58 -12.68 2.55 17.28
N ARG A 59 -12.87 2.02 18.48
CA ARG A 59 -13.65 2.70 19.53
C ARG A 59 -12.82 3.83 20.09
N LEU A 60 -13.11 5.05 19.67
CA LEU A 60 -12.42 6.27 20.13
C LEU A 60 -13.04 6.75 21.45
N ARG A 61 -12.69 6.11 22.56
CA ARG A 61 -12.92 6.65 23.91
C ARG A 61 -11.62 7.24 24.45
N GLY A 62 -10.93 8.06 23.65
CA GLY A 62 -9.57 8.57 23.90
C GLY A 62 -8.48 7.85 23.10
N LEU A 63 -7.38 8.55 22.82
CA LEU A 63 -6.28 8.06 21.97
C LEU A 63 -5.57 6.82 22.56
N ARG A 64 -5.48 6.75 23.89
CA ARG A 64 -4.93 5.57 24.60
C ARG A 64 -5.72 4.30 24.27
N ASN A 65 -7.04 4.38 24.34
CA ASN A 65 -7.93 3.26 24.06
C ASN A 65 -7.90 2.85 22.57
N ALA A 66 -7.61 3.77 21.67
CA ALA A 66 -7.37 3.46 20.25
C ALA A 66 -6.08 2.64 20.09
N LYS A 67 -4.99 3.06 20.74
CA LYS A 67 -3.70 2.35 20.72
C LYS A 67 -3.84 0.92 21.25
N GLU A 68 -4.51 0.75 22.38
CA GLU A 68 -4.71 -0.57 23.00
C GLU A 68 -5.42 -1.57 22.07
N GLN A 69 -6.41 -1.11 21.29
CA GLN A 69 -7.08 -1.95 20.29
C GLN A 69 -6.12 -2.49 19.23
N PHE A 70 -5.17 -1.68 18.76
CA PHE A 70 -4.14 -2.13 17.81
C PHE A 70 -3.09 -3.03 18.48
N THR A 71 -2.70 -2.71 19.71
CA THR A 71 -1.75 -3.52 20.49
C THR A 71 -2.28 -4.93 20.72
N LEU A 72 -3.59 -5.10 20.94
CA LEU A 72 -4.22 -6.42 21.07
C LEU A 72 -4.44 -7.12 19.72
N ALA A 73 -4.77 -6.38 18.67
CA ALA A 73 -5.03 -6.95 17.34
C ALA A 73 -3.75 -7.45 16.63
N ALA A 74 -2.60 -6.79 16.86
CA ALA A 74 -1.33 -7.16 16.23
C ALA A 74 -0.85 -8.60 16.58
N PRO A 75 -0.82 -9.05 17.85
CA PRO A 75 -0.47 -10.43 18.19
C PRO A 75 -1.42 -11.44 17.53
N ALA A 76 -2.73 -11.19 17.56
CA ALA A 76 -3.71 -12.07 16.93
C ALA A 76 -3.45 -12.22 15.41
N GLN A 77 -3.12 -11.12 14.74
CA GLN A 77 -2.70 -11.14 13.34
C GLN A 77 -1.40 -11.93 13.13
N ASN A 78 -0.39 -11.73 13.99
CA ASN A 78 0.89 -12.42 13.89
C ASN A 78 0.74 -13.93 14.07
N VAL A 79 -0.04 -14.38 15.05
CA VAL A 79 -0.34 -15.81 15.28
C VAL A 79 -1.02 -16.41 14.05
N LYS A 80 -2.00 -15.71 13.47
CA LYS A 80 -2.67 -16.19 12.26
C LYS A 80 -1.72 -16.36 11.07
N ARG A 81 -0.80 -15.40 10.88
CA ARG A 81 0.23 -15.47 9.84
C ARG A 81 1.21 -16.62 10.09
N LEU A 82 1.61 -16.83 11.35
CA LEU A 82 2.47 -17.95 11.73
C LEU A 82 1.80 -19.28 11.40
N ILE A 83 0.55 -19.48 11.81
CA ILE A 83 -0.21 -20.70 11.48
C ILE A 83 -0.29 -20.90 9.96
N ARG A 84 -0.57 -19.83 9.21
CA ARG A 84 -0.61 -19.89 7.75
C ARG A 84 0.74 -20.27 7.13
N PHE A 85 1.84 -19.76 7.69
CA PHE A 85 3.19 -20.08 7.25
C PHE A 85 3.53 -21.55 7.53
N LEU A 86 3.20 -22.05 8.72
CA LEU A 86 3.42 -23.45 9.10
C LEU A 86 2.57 -24.42 8.26
N ASN A 87 1.35 -24.02 7.87
CA ASN A 87 0.44 -24.82 7.06
C ASN A 87 0.68 -24.72 5.54
N GLN A 88 1.66 -23.95 5.08
CA GLN A 88 1.98 -23.90 3.65
C GLN A 88 2.66 -25.20 3.21
N PRO A 89 2.15 -25.88 2.18
CA PRO A 89 2.86 -27.03 1.62
C PRO A 89 4.24 -26.57 1.16
N LYS A 90 5.29 -27.29 1.57
CA LYS A 90 6.65 -27.03 1.08
C LYS A 90 6.59 -27.06 -0.45
N ARG A 91 6.87 -25.92 -1.09
CA ARG A 91 7.06 -25.91 -2.54
C ARG A 91 8.16 -26.92 -2.84
N PRO A 92 7.96 -27.89 -3.75
CA PRO A 92 9.06 -28.73 -4.18
C PRO A 92 10.15 -27.79 -4.67
N VAL A 93 11.35 -27.95 -4.11
CA VAL A 93 12.52 -27.22 -4.58
C VAL A 93 12.77 -27.79 -5.97
N VAL A 94 12.26 -27.12 -7.00
CA VAL A 94 12.60 -27.45 -8.38
C VAL A 94 14.08 -27.15 -8.49
N GLY A 95 14.88 -28.22 -8.55
CA GLY A 95 16.32 -28.15 -8.63
C GLY A 95 16.74 -27.22 -9.75
N MET A 96 17.68 -26.33 -9.43
CA MET A 96 18.50 -25.66 -10.44
C MET A 96 19.36 -26.75 -11.10
N ALA A 97 19.07 -27.02 -12.37
CA ALA A 97 20.00 -27.61 -13.33
C ALA A 97 20.57 -26.48 -14.18
#